data_AF-A0A8H3M1N7-F1
#
_entry.id   AF-A0A8H3M1N7-F1
#
_cell.length_a   1.000
_cell.length_b   1.000
_cell.length_c   1.000
_cell.angle_alpha   90.00
_cell.angle_beta   90.00
_cell.angle_gamma   90.00
#
_symmetry.space_group_name_H-M   'P 1'
#
loop_
_entity.id
_entity.type
_entity.pdbx_description
1 polymer ?
#
loop_
_entity_poly.entity_id
_entity_poly.type
_entity_poly.pdbx_seq_one_letter_code
_entity_poly.pdbx_strand_id
1 'polypeptide(L)'
;MINYKDIESALIEVIKVAYSQGTKKYDKMGLTYVSYLKTMKRKRDPDDHCKYVAKQQTPNEKVYNERMADFKDWYNKEVRSKRNT
;
A
#
# COMPACT_ATOMS: atom_id res chain seq x y z
N MET A 1 -10.19 1.73 16.39
CA MET A 1 -8.84 1.14 16.28
C MET A 1 -8.79 0.38 14.98
N ILE A 2 -7.83 0.66 14.10
CA ILE A 2 -7.70 -0.06 12.82
C ILE A 2 -7.27 -1.50 13.11
N ASN A 3 -8.00 -2.47 12.57
CA ASN A 3 -7.68 -3.89 12.66
C ASN A 3 -7.34 -4.48 11.27
N TYR A 4 -7.00 -5.76 11.23
CA TYR A 4 -6.60 -6.42 9.99
C TYR A 4 -7.70 -6.42 8.92
N LYS A 5 -8.99 -6.36 9.30
CA LYS A 5 -10.12 -6.30 8.34
C LYS A 5 -10.19 -4.96 7.63
N ASP A 6 -9.89 -3.89 8.34
CA ASP A 6 -9.81 -2.55 7.74
C ASP A 6 -8.67 -2.50 6.70
N ILE A 7 -7.51 -3.07 7.06
CA ILE A 7 -6.34 -3.16 6.17
C ILE A 7 -6.60 -4.08 4.97
N GLU A 8 -7.23 -5.24 5.21
CA GLU A 8 -7.65 -6.18 4.16
C GLU A 8 -8.57 -5.50 3.15
N SER A 9 -9.57 -4.76 3.63
CA SER A 9 -10.56 -4.08 2.77
C SER A 9 -9.88 -3.01 1.90
N ALA A 10 -9.03 -2.18 2.50
CA ALA A 10 -8.28 -1.16 1.76
C ALA A 10 -7.38 -1.77 0.67
N LEU A 11 -6.66 -2.87 0.96
CA LEU A 11 -5.83 -3.56 -0.03
C LEU A 11 -6.67 -4.10 -1.20
N ILE A 12 -7.82 -4.69 -0.91
CA ILE A 12 -8.72 -5.22 -1.94
C ILE A 12 -9.19 -4.10 -2.89
N GLU A 13 -9.54 -2.93 -2.35
CA GLU A 13 -9.94 -1.78 -3.17
C GLU A 13 -8.82 -1.30 -4.08
N VAL A 14 -7.61 -1.12 -3.54
CA VAL A 14 -6.44 -0.70 -4.33
C VAL A 14 -6.13 -1.71 -5.44
N ILE A 15 -6.20 -3.01 -5.13
CA ILE A 15 -5.96 -4.09 -6.10
C ILE A 15 -7.02 -4.05 -7.22
N LYS A 16 -8.31 -3.90 -6.88
CA LYS A 16 -9.39 -3.79 -7.87
C LYS A 16 -9.18 -2.61 -8.81
N VAL A 17 -8.85 -1.44 -8.26
CA VAL A 17 -8.60 -0.24 -9.06
C VAL A 17 -7.39 -0.44 -9.97
N ALA A 18 -6.28 -0.99 -9.45
CA ALA A 18 -5.09 -1.27 -10.24
C ALA A 18 -5.37 -2.18 -11.45
N TYR A 19 -6.12 -3.27 -11.25
CA TYR A 19 -6.49 -4.18 -12.34
C TYR A 19 -7.49 -3.56 -13.32
N SER A 20 -8.42 -2.72 -12.86
CA SER A 20 -9.40 -2.05 -13.73
C SER A 20 -8.76 -1.06 -14.71
N GLN A 21 -7.60 -0.50 -14.37
CA GLN A 21 -6.90 0.50 -15.20
C GLN A 21 -6.01 -0.11 -16.29
N GLY A 22 -5.97 -1.44 -16.45
CA GLY A 22 -5.37 -2.14 -17.59
C GLY A 22 -3.88 -1.85 -17.88
N THR A 23 -3.16 -1.23 -16.94
CA THR A 23 -1.84 -0.65 -17.17
C THR A 23 -0.73 -1.50 -16.58
N LYS A 24 0.19 -1.98 -17.43
CA LYS A 24 1.39 -2.77 -17.07
C LYS A 24 2.23 -2.15 -15.95
N LYS A 25 2.13 -0.83 -15.74
CA LYS A 25 2.81 -0.06 -14.69
C LYS A 25 2.37 -0.45 -13.28
N TYR A 26 1.10 -0.82 -13.10
CA TYR A 26 0.58 -1.23 -11.79
C TYR A 26 0.67 -2.74 -11.54
N ASP A 27 1.09 -3.54 -12.51
CA ASP A 27 1.29 -4.98 -12.30
C ASP A 27 2.26 -5.24 -11.14
N LYS A 28 3.37 -4.50 -11.06
CA LYS A 28 4.36 -4.67 -9.98
C LYS A 28 3.83 -4.23 -8.61
N MET A 29 3.08 -3.13 -8.54
CA MET A 29 2.44 -2.67 -7.30
C MET A 29 1.32 -3.62 -6.87
N GLY A 30 0.42 -3.97 -7.79
CA GLY A 30 -0.68 -4.91 -7.59
C GLY A 30 -0.18 -6.26 -7.11
N LEU A 31 0.88 -6.81 -7.72
CA LEU A 31 1.51 -8.05 -7.27
C LEU A 31 2.07 -7.95 -5.84
N THR A 32 2.64 -6.81 -5.48
CA THR A 32 3.15 -6.58 -4.12
C THR A 32 2.01 -6.55 -3.11
N TYR A 33 0.92 -5.83 -3.40
CA TYR A 33 -0.27 -5.79 -2.53
C TYR A 33 -0.98 -7.14 -2.44
N VAL A 34 -1.11 -7.87 -3.55
CA VAL A 34 -1.66 -9.23 -3.58
C VAL A 34 -0.79 -10.19 -2.76
N SER A 35 0.54 -10.11 -2.89
CA SER A 35 1.47 -10.94 -2.12
C SER A 35 1.37 -10.66 -0.63
N TYR A 36 1.28 -9.38 -0.25
CA TYR A 36 1.09 -8.98 1.13
C TYR A 36 -0.25 -9.48 1.69
N LEU A 37 -1.35 -9.27 0.95
CA LEU A 37 -2.68 -9.77 1.32
C LEU A 37 -2.68 -11.30 1.55
N LYS A 38 -2.07 -12.07 0.64
CA LYS A 38 -1.93 -13.53 0.78
C LYS A 38 -1.12 -13.90 2.01
N THR A 39 -0.04 -13.18 2.29
CA THR A 39 0.80 -13.42 3.46
C THR A 39 0.03 -13.18 4.75
N MET A 40 -0.66 -12.04 4.87
CA MET A 40 -1.47 -11.71 6.05
C MET A 40 -2.55 -12.75 6.33
N LYS A 41 -3.31 -13.19 5.30
CA LYS A 41 -4.37 -14.20 5.43
C LYS A 41 -3.88 -15.56 5.93
N ARG A 42 -2.60 -15.86 5.77
CA ARG A 42 -1.97 -17.13 6.20
C ARG A 42 -1.39 -17.05 7.62
N LYS A 43 -1.33 -15.86 8.23
CA LYS A 43 -0.81 -15.72 9.58
C LYS A 43 -1.85 -16.19 10.58
N ARG A 44 -1.37 -16.86 11.63
CA ARG A 44 -2.18 -17.28 12.78
C ARG A 44 -2.85 -16.10 13.47
N ASP A 45 -2.13 -14.97 13.54
CA ASP A 45 -2.63 -13.69 14.04
C ASP A 45 -2.31 -12.59 13.02
N PRO A 46 -3.29 -12.22 12.16
CA PRO A 46 -3.10 -11.18 11.17
C PRO A 46 -2.93 -9.78 11.77
N ASP A 47 -3.56 -9.50 12.91
CA ASP A 47 -3.46 -8.20 13.59
C ASP A 47 -2.04 -7.97 14.14
N ASP A 48 -1.48 -8.98 14.80
CA ASP A 48 -0.09 -8.93 15.26
C ASP A 48 0.89 -8.78 14.10
N HIS A 49 0.65 -9.51 13.00
CA HIS A 49 1.49 -9.38 11.81
C HIS A 49 1.43 -7.97 11.20
N CYS A 50 0.24 -7.36 11.12
CA CYS A 50 0.10 -5.98 10.65
C CYS A 50 0.88 -5.00 11.55
N LYS A 51 0.80 -5.16 12.86
CA LYS A 51 1.55 -4.35 13.83
C LYS A 51 3.06 -4.53 13.67
N TYR A 52 3.52 -5.76 13.49
CA TYR A 52 4.93 -6.07 13.23
C TYR A 52 5.43 -5.37 11.96
N VAL A 53 4.70 -5.50 10.86
CA VAL A 53 5.07 -4.89 9.57
C VAL A 53 5.08 -3.37 9.68
N ALA A 54 4.08 -2.77 10.34
CA ALA A 54 4.04 -1.34 10.58
C ALA A 54 5.26 -0.86 11.38
N LYS A 55 5.66 -1.56 12.45
CA LYS A 55 6.87 -1.23 13.23
C LYS A 55 8.15 -1.32 12.40
N GLN A 56 8.27 -2.31 11.51
CA GLN A 56 9.44 -2.45 10.63
C GLN A 56 9.49 -1.35 9.56
N GLN A 57 8.33 -0.97 9.03
CA GLN A 57 8.22 0.00 7.95
C GLN A 57 8.32 1.44 8.46
N THR A 58 7.68 1.75 9.57
CA THR A 58 7.63 3.10 10.16
C THR A 58 8.02 3.00 11.63
N PRO A 59 9.31 2.75 11.92
CA PRO A 59 9.78 2.51 13.29
C PRO A 59 9.67 3.75 14.18
N ASN A 60 9.60 4.95 13.58
CA ASN A 60 9.42 6.20 14.28
C ASN A 60 8.73 7.24 13.36
N GLU A 61 8.33 8.35 13.97
CA GLU A 61 7.64 9.44 13.30
C GLU A 61 8.47 10.07 12.16
N LYS A 62 9.79 10.19 12.33
CA LYS A 62 10.67 10.74 11.29
C LYS A 62 10.60 9.91 10.01
N VAL A 63 10.76 8.59 10.12
CA VAL A 63 10.69 7.68 8.95
C VAL A 63 9.30 7.68 8.32
N TYR A 64 8.24 7.78 9.13
CA TYR A 64 6.89 7.94 8.61
C TYR A 64 6.75 9.22 7.79
N ASN A 65 7.21 10.35 8.32
CA ASN A 65 7.11 11.65 7.66
C ASN A 65 7.93 11.71 6.37
N GLU A 66 9.14 11.14 6.36
CA GLU A 66 9.98 11.01 5.17
C GLU A 66 9.26 10.23 4.06
N ARG A 67 8.71 9.05 4.39
CA ARG A 67 7.95 8.24 3.42
C ARG A 67 6.71 8.94 2.90
N MET A 68 6.01 9.68 3.77
CA MET A 68 4.82 10.44 3.37
C MET A 68 5.18 11.60 2.45
N ALA A 69 6.31 12.27 2.68
CA ALA A 69 6.83 13.31 1.81
C ALA A 69 7.20 12.74 0.43
N ASP A 70 7.94 11.63 0.39
CA ASP A 70 8.31 10.93 -0.85
C ASP A 70 7.07 10.51 -1.64
N PHE A 71 6.07 9.95 -0.96
CA PHE A 71 4.82 9.54 -1.60
C PHE A 71 4.05 10.73 -2.18
N LYS A 72 3.94 11.84 -1.42
CA LYS A 72 3.28 13.07 -1.89
C LYS A 72 4.00 13.66 -3.09
N ASP A 73 5.33 13.73 -3.07
CA ASP A 73 6.12 14.24 -4.19
C ASP A 73 5.93 13.37 -5.44
N TRP A 74 6.03 12.04 -5.31
CA TRP A 74 5.75 11.11 -6.40
C TRP A 74 4.34 11.28 -6.98
N TYR A 75 3.31 11.32 -6.13
CA TYR A 75 1.92 11.48 -6.56
C TYR A 75 1.71 12.81 -7.31
N ASN A 76 2.26 13.91 -6.77
CA ASN A 76 2.17 15.22 -7.41
C ASN A 76 2.87 15.25 -8.78
N LYS A 77 4.01 14.57 -8.92
CA LYS A 77 4.70 14.41 -10.22
C LYS A 77 3.87 13.61 -11.22
N GLU A 78 3.28 12.49 -10.81
CA GLU A 78 2.39 11.68 -11.66
C GLU A 78 1.15 12.46 -12.10
N VAL A 79 0.49 13.18 -11.18
CA VAL A 79 -0.69 14.00 -11.51
C VAL A 79 -0.34 15.14 -12.47
N ARG A 80 0.80 15.81 -12.25
CA ARG A 80 1.28 16.86 -13.17
C ARG A 80 1.61 16.30 -14.56
N SER A 81 2.24 15.13 -14.63
CA SER A 81 2.54 14.44 -15.89
C SER A 81 1.29 14.16 -16.71
N LYS A 82 0.18 13.77 -16.08
CA LYS A 82 -1.09 13.45 -16.76
C LYS A 82 -1.90 14.67 -17.21
N ARG A 83 -1.60 15.88 -16.70
CA ARG A 83 -2.29 17.14 -17.11
C ARG A 83 -1.66 17.82 -18.32
N ASN A 84 -0.44 17.46 -18.68
CA ASN A 84 0.33 18.05 -19.78
C ASN A 84 0.34 17.15 -21.04
N THR A 85 -0.49 16.13 -21.08
CA THR A 85 -0.75 15.20 -22.20
C THR A 85 -2.23 15.20 -22.51
#